data_AF-A0A7S2RNI0-F1
#
_entry.id   AF-A0A7S2RNI0-F1
#
_cell.length_a   1.000
_cell.length_b   1.000
_cell.length_c   1.000
_cell.angle_alpha   90.00
_cell.angle_beta   90.00
_cell.angle_gamma   90.00
#
_symmetry.space_group_name_H-M   'P 1'
#
loop_
_entity.id
_entity.type
_entity.pdbx_description
1 polymer ?
#
loop_
_entity_poly.entity_id
_entity_poly.type
_entity_poly.pdbx_seq_one_letter_code
_entity_poly.pdbx_strand_id
1 'polypeptide(L)'
;VDAFDMARMIATARIVMPRTMVRLSAGRLSFSDAEQYMMFQAGANSIFNGDTLLTTSNPGIDKDTALFSKLGFVGKPAHKGPMLAPSELKGEVLISKYEAKAQTQYAA
;
A
#
# COMPACT_ATOMS: atom_id res chain seq x y z
N VAL A 1 6.19 -21.88 3.12
CA VAL A 1 6.80 -20.67 3.69
C VAL A 1 5.98 -20.31 4.90
N ASP A 2 6.54 -20.49 6.09
CA ASP A 2 5.87 -20.07 7.32
C ASP A 2 6.12 -18.58 7.61
N ALA A 3 5.60 -18.09 8.73
CA ALA A 3 5.79 -16.69 9.13
C ALA A 3 7.25 -16.33 9.42
N PHE A 4 8.06 -17.26 9.94
CA PHE A 4 9.47 -17.02 10.25
C PHE A 4 10.33 -16.95 8.99
N ASP A 5 10.08 -17.83 8.02
CA ASP A 5 10.69 -17.76 6.70
C ASP A 5 10.35 -16.44 6.02
N MET A 6 9.08 -16.03 6.08
CA MET A 6 8.62 -14.76 5.50
C MET A 6 9.30 -13.57 6.16
N ALA A 7 9.35 -13.53 7.49
CA ALA A 7 10.04 -12.48 8.25
C ALA A 7 11.54 -12.44 7.91
N ARG A 8 12.20 -13.60 7.78
CA ARG A 8 13.62 -13.67 7.40
C ARG A 8 13.86 -13.11 5.99
N MET A 9 12.99 -13.44 5.03
CA MET A 9 13.09 -12.89 3.67
C MET A 9 12.90 -11.37 3.65
N ILE A 10 11.92 -10.86 4.40
CA ILE A 10 11.68 -9.41 4.54
C ILE A 10 12.87 -8.71 5.20
N ALA A 11 13.40 -9.27 6.29
CA ALA A 11 14.57 -8.71 6.98
C ALA A 11 15.78 -8.68 6.05
N THR A 12 16.01 -9.74 5.29
CA THR A 12 17.09 -9.81 4.29
C THR A 12 16.92 -8.69 3.25
N ALA A 13 15.70 -8.52 2.69
CA ALA A 13 15.43 -7.46 1.72
C ALA A 13 15.65 -6.06 2.32
N ARG A 14 15.23 -5.82 3.57
CA ARG A 14 15.44 -4.54 4.26
C ARG A 14 16.92 -4.25 4.51
N ILE A 15 17.70 -5.26 4.93
CA ILE A 15 19.12 -5.10 5.22
C ILE A 15 19.91 -4.83 3.93
N VAL A 16 19.65 -5.60 2.87
CA VAL A 16 20.38 -5.48 1.59
C VAL A 16 19.96 -4.20 0.84
N MET A 17 18.70 -3.77 0.97
CA MET A 17 18.14 -2.61 0.27
C MET A 17 17.48 -1.62 1.23
N PRO A 18 18.23 -0.90 2.07
CA PRO A 18 17.67 -0.12 3.20
C PRO A 18 16.74 1.02 2.77
N ARG A 19 16.92 1.57 1.55
CA ARG A 19 16.14 2.71 1.04
C ARG A 19 14.86 2.31 0.30
N THR A 20 14.64 1.03 0.03
CA THR A 20 13.50 0.59 -0.78
C THR A 20 12.24 0.43 0.08
N MET A 21 11.09 0.44 -0.59
CA MET A 21 9.84 0.01 0.02
C MET A 21 9.77 -1.51 -0.09
N VAL A 22 9.60 -2.19 1.04
CA VAL A 22 9.41 -3.65 1.08
C VAL A 22 7.91 -3.88 1.29
N ARG A 23 7.25 -4.42 0.26
CA ARG A 23 5.79 -4.55 0.23
C ARG A 23 5.35 -5.97 0.56
N LEU A 24 4.64 -6.14 1.66
CA LEU A 24 3.95 -7.37 2.00
C LEU A 24 2.69 -7.47 1.11
N SER A 25 2.82 -8.26 0.04
CA SER A 25 1.87 -8.26 -1.08
C SER A 25 0.83 -9.40 -0.94
N ALA A 26 0.84 -10.38 -1.85
CA ALA A 26 -0.12 -11.48 -1.86
C ALA A 26 0.08 -12.44 -0.68
N GLY A 27 -1.00 -13.11 -0.27
CA GLY A 27 -0.97 -14.15 0.77
C GLY A 27 -1.18 -13.65 2.20
N ARG A 28 -1.45 -12.35 2.43
CA ARG A 28 -1.71 -11.79 3.77
C ARG A 28 -2.86 -12.46 4.52
N LEU A 29 -3.87 -12.93 3.80
CA LEU A 29 -5.00 -13.65 4.39
C LEU A 29 -4.59 -14.96 5.08
N SER A 30 -3.45 -15.53 4.72
CA SER A 30 -2.92 -16.76 5.31
C SER A 30 -2.16 -16.54 6.61
N PHE A 31 -1.96 -15.29 7.03
CA PHE A 31 -1.22 -14.92 8.24
C PHE A 31 -2.13 -14.21 9.24
N SER A 32 -2.00 -14.57 10.51
CA SER A 32 -2.63 -13.88 11.63
C SER A 32 -2.11 -12.45 11.80
N ASP A 33 -2.85 -11.62 12.54
CA ASP A 33 -2.44 -10.26 12.89
C ASP A 33 -1.03 -10.21 13.52
N ALA A 34 -0.71 -11.18 14.38
CA ALA A 34 0.57 -11.25 15.08
C ALA A 34 1.73 -11.60 14.13
N GLU A 35 1.48 -12.51 13.18
CA GLU A 35 2.46 -12.86 12.15
C GLU A 35 2.69 -11.69 11.18
N GLN A 36 1.61 -11.01 10.77
CA GLN A 36 1.74 -9.80 9.97
C GLN A 36 2.49 -8.69 10.73
N TYR A 37 2.23 -8.51 12.02
CA TYR A 37 2.99 -7.59 12.87
C TYR A 37 4.48 -7.93 12.88
N MET A 38 4.84 -9.21 13.03
CA MET A 38 6.24 -9.64 12.93
C MET A 38 6.89 -9.26 11.60
N MET A 39 6.15 -9.39 10.48
CA MET A 39 6.65 -9.02 9.15
C MET A 39 6.85 -7.50 8.99
N PHE A 40 6.00 -6.68 9.59
CA PHE A 40 6.22 -5.23 9.66
C PHE A 40 7.46 -4.90 10.51
N GLN A 41 7.62 -5.54 11.67
CA GLN A 41 8.83 -5.39 12.51
C GLN A 41 10.11 -5.86 11.81
N ALA A 42 10.01 -6.86 10.93
CA ALA A 42 11.12 -7.34 10.11
C ALA A 42 11.52 -6.34 9.00
N GLY A 43 10.70 -5.34 8.70
CA GLY A 43 11.05 -4.24 7.79
C GLY A 43 10.10 -4.03 6.60
N ALA A 44 8.98 -4.76 6.53
CA ALA A 44 7.92 -4.42 5.58
C ALA A 44 7.31 -3.06 5.93
N ASN A 45 7.01 -2.25 4.91
CA ASN A 45 6.46 -0.90 5.11
C ASN A 45 5.46 -0.49 4.02
N SER A 46 4.88 -1.46 3.33
CA SER A 46 3.86 -1.24 2.30
C SER A 46 2.98 -2.50 2.16
N ILE A 47 1.72 -2.31 1.79
CA ILE A 47 0.76 -3.38 1.45
C ILE A 47 -0.05 -2.98 0.21
N PHE A 48 -0.78 -3.93 -0.37
CA PHE A 48 -1.93 -3.63 -1.21
C PHE A 48 -3.15 -3.39 -0.32
N ASN A 49 -3.87 -2.30 -0.58
CA ASN A 49 -5.11 -1.94 0.11
C ASN A 49 -6.29 -2.02 -0.88
N GLY A 50 -7.43 -2.56 -0.45
CA GLY A 50 -8.58 -2.90 -1.29
C GLY A 50 -8.95 -4.37 -1.22
N ASP A 51 -10.15 -4.76 -1.67
CA ASP A 51 -10.71 -6.09 -1.40
C ASP A 51 -10.18 -7.21 -2.30
N THR A 52 -9.65 -6.86 -3.48
CA THR A 52 -9.14 -7.81 -4.47
C THR A 52 -7.77 -7.38 -4.98
N LEU A 53 -6.87 -8.37 -5.16
CA LEU A 53 -5.64 -8.22 -5.92
C LEU A 53 -5.93 -8.35 -7.42
N LEU A 54 -5.01 -8.94 -8.19
CA LEU A 54 -5.22 -9.15 -9.62
C LEU A 54 -6.29 -10.23 -9.91
N THR A 55 -6.27 -11.34 -9.16
CA THR A 55 -7.16 -12.49 -9.36
C THR A 55 -7.61 -13.15 -8.06
N THR A 56 -7.14 -12.65 -6.92
CA THR A 56 -7.32 -13.28 -5.60
C THR A 56 -7.82 -12.25 -4.59
N SER A 57 -8.53 -12.73 -3.57
CA SER A 57 -8.99 -11.88 -2.47
C SER A 57 -7.82 -11.30 -1.67
N ASN A 58 -8.01 -10.07 -1.18
CA ASN A 58 -7.10 -9.35 -0.31
C ASN A 58 -7.83 -9.04 1.02
N PRO A 59 -7.12 -8.75 2.13
CA PRO A 59 -7.76 -8.14 3.28
C PRO A 59 -8.48 -6.85 2.86
N GLY A 60 -9.74 -6.70 3.27
CA GLY A 60 -10.50 -5.49 2.97
C GLY A 60 -9.99 -4.26 3.71
N ILE A 61 -10.37 -3.09 3.22
CA ILE A 61 -9.89 -1.79 3.72
C ILE A 61 -10.13 -1.62 5.22
N ASP A 62 -11.31 -2.03 5.70
CA ASP A 62 -11.68 -1.90 7.11
C ASP A 62 -10.81 -2.78 8.01
N LYS A 63 -10.48 -4.00 7.54
CA LYS A 63 -9.62 -4.93 8.28
C LYS A 63 -8.19 -4.38 8.39
N ASP A 64 -7.66 -3.83 7.31
CA ASP A 64 -6.34 -3.21 7.30
C ASP A 64 -6.29 -1.95 8.16
N THR A 65 -7.34 -1.14 8.11
CA THR A 65 -7.48 0.05 8.96
C THR A 65 -7.52 -0.32 10.44
N ALA A 66 -8.30 -1.35 10.81
CA ALA A 66 -8.36 -1.86 12.18
C ALA A 66 -7.01 -2.43 12.66
N LEU A 67 -6.33 -3.20 11.81
CA LEU A 67 -5.01 -3.74 12.10
C LEU A 67 -4.00 -2.61 12.33
N PHE A 68 -3.94 -1.62 11.45
CA PHE A 68 -3.00 -0.51 11.59
C PHE A 68 -3.29 0.37 12.81
N SER A 69 -4.56 0.61 13.12
CA SER A 69 -4.96 1.29 14.35
C SER A 69 -4.49 0.53 15.59
N LYS A 70 -4.72 -0.79 15.63
CA LYS A 70 -4.27 -1.68 16.71
C LYS A 70 -2.74 -1.70 16.89
N LEU A 71 -2.00 -1.64 15.78
CA LEU A 71 -0.53 -1.68 15.79
C LEU A 71 0.14 -0.29 15.92
N GLY A 72 -0.64 0.79 15.89
CA GLY A 72 -0.12 2.17 15.95
C GLY A 72 0.61 2.62 14.67
N PHE A 73 0.30 2.02 13.53
CA PHE A 73 0.90 2.38 12.25
C PHE A 73 0.16 3.52 11.56
N VAL A 74 0.94 4.43 10.96
CA VAL A 74 0.42 5.55 10.17
C VAL A 74 0.81 5.38 8.71
N GLY A 75 -0.17 5.59 7.83
CA GLY A 75 0.06 5.57 6.39
C GLY A 75 0.97 6.72 5.96
N LYS A 76 1.82 6.47 4.95
CA LYS A 76 2.59 7.53 4.31
C LYS A 76 1.61 8.55 3.68
N PRO A 77 1.86 9.87 3.79
CA PRO A 77 1.04 10.86 3.09
C PRO A 77 1.02 10.57 1.59
N ALA A 78 -0.15 10.82 0.98
CA ALA A 78 -0.32 10.67 -0.46
C ALA A 78 0.78 11.43 -1.21
N HIS A 79 1.31 10.81 -2.26
CA HIS A 79 2.34 11.43 -3.07
C HIS A 79 1.77 12.71 -3.71
N LYS A 80 2.27 13.86 -3.27
CA LYS A 80 2.05 15.14 -3.94
C LYS A 80 3.04 15.20 -5.11
N GLY A 81 2.75 14.46 -6.18
CA GLY A 81 3.49 14.60 -7.43
C GLY A 81 3.38 16.03 -7.95
N PRO A 82 4.15 16.43 -8.97
CA PRO A 82 3.84 17.66 -9.67
C PRO A 82 2.42 17.50 -10.24
N MET A 83 1.49 18.34 -9.78
CA MET A 83 0.09 18.29 -10.23
C MET A 83 -0.07 18.62 -11.71
N LEU A 84 1.02 19.05 -12.37
CA LEU A 84 1.07 19.58 -13.72
C LEU A 84 2.31 18.97 -14.40
N ALA A 85 2.16 18.48 -15.62
CA ALA A 85 3.31 18.05 -16.41
C ALA A 85 4.26 19.25 -16.66
N PRO A 86 5.58 19.05 -16.82
CA PRO A 86 6.50 20.16 -17.14
C PRO A 86 6.08 20.98 -18.37
N SER A 87 5.43 20.36 -19.35
CA SER A 87 4.89 21.03 -20.54
C SER A 87 3.62 21.85 -20.25
N GLU A 88 2.79 21.41 -19.30
CA GLU A 88 1.64 22.19 -18.78
C GLU A 88 2.14 23.40 -17.98
N LEU A 89 3.20 23.23 -17.18
CA LEU A 89 3.84 24.33 -16.43
C LEU A 89 4.47 25.40 -17.34
N LYS A 90 4.98 25.00 -18.51
CA LYS A 90 5.58 25.90 -19.50
C LYS A 90 4.56 26.53 -20.45
N GLY A 91 3.28 26.15 -20.35
CA GLY A 91 2.24 26.63 -21.27
C GLY A 91 2.37 26.11 -22.70
N GLU A 92 3.16 25.04 -22.91
CA GLU A 92 3.38 24.41 -24.22
C GLU A 92 2.21 23.52 -24.65
N VAL A 93 1.29 23.21 -23.72
CA VAL A 93 0.14 22.33 -23.94
C VAL A 93 -1.12 22.94 -23.33
N LEU A 94 -2.20 22.98 -24.11
CA LEU A 94 -3.54 23.32 -23.64
C LEU A 94 -4.24 22.06 -23.11
N ILE A 95 -4.42 21.99 -21.79
CA ILE A 95 -5.17 20.91 -21.13
C ILE A 95 -6.61 21.38 -20.90
N SER A 96 -7.60 20.76 -21.53
CA SER A 96 -9.00 20.94 -21.17
C SER A 96 -9.31 20.12 -19.91
N LYS A 97 -9.36 20.77 -18.74
CA LYS A 97 -9.78 20.11 -17.50
C LYS A 97 -11.29 19.88 -17.55
N TYR A 98 -11.73 18.64 -17.36
CA TYR A 98 -13.13 18.30 -17.14
C TYR A 98 -13.33 18.02 -15.65
N GLU A 99 -14.20 18.79 -15.00
CA GLU A 99 -14.62 18.50 -13.63
C GLU A 99 -15.69 17.40 -13.66
N ALA A 100 -15.31 16.17 -13.33
CA ALA A 100 -16.28 15.12 -13.06
C ALA A 100 -17.02 15.47 -11.77
N LYS A 101 -18.34 15.71 -11.85
CA LYS A 101 -19.20 15.78 -10.66
C LYS A 101 -19.12 14.43 -9.96
N ALA A 102 -18.82 14.43 -8.66
CA ALA A 102 -18.74 13.23 -7.86
C ALA A 102 -20.07 12.44 -7.95
N GLN A 103 -20.09 11.39 -8.76
CA GLN A 103 -21.11 10.36 -8.68
C GLN A 103 -20.68 9.38 -7.59
N THR A 104 -21.58 9.16 -6.64
CA THR A 104 -21.46 8.24 -5.51
C THR A 104 -21.30 6.81 -6.02
N GLN A 105 -20.09 6.42 -6.40
CA GLN A 105 -19.79 5.09 -6.94
C GLN A 105 -19.04 4.23 -5.92
N TYR A 106 -19.56 4.19 -4.69
CA TYR A 106 -19.26 3.16 -3.69
C TYR A 106 -20.52 2.94 -2.84
N ALA A 107 -21.56 2.39 -3.46
CA ALA A 107 -22.70 1.80 -2.76
C ALA A 107 -23.02 0.47 -3.45
N ALA A 108 -22.37 -0.59 -2.98
CA ALA A 108 -22.79 -1.98 -3.10
C ALA A 108 -22.12 -2.75 -1.96
#